data_AF-A0A8H5LXY3-F1
#
_entry.id   AF-A0A8H5LXY3-F1
#
_cell.length_a   1.000
_cell.length_b   1.000
_cell.length_c   1.000
_cell.angle_alpha   90.00
_cell.angle_beta   90.00
_cell.angle_gamma   90.00
#
_symmetry.space_group_name_H-M   'P 1'
#
loop_
_entity.id
_entity.type
_entity.pdbx_description
1 polymer ?
#
loop_
_entity_poly.entity_id
_entity_poly.type
_entity_poly.pdbx_seq_one_letter_code
_entity_poly.pdbx_strand_id
1 'polypeptide(L)'
;MYTMNPAYMQIMFKPRGESIIAAGTWCPGRAELANLRTNIQNSSARLRRVLSAPAFVEHFGAPTPSREDGGVGARQSVFGADDELKVAPKGVDKSHPDIDLLKCRSFSVVHRFSDEEVLAPDFKEKLGALMRIMRPFVHCLNDMMTVNAGGGGDGDGSGSDGPDEEDEDEDADEDE
;
A
#
# COMPACT_ATOMS: atom_id res chain seq x y z
N MET A 1 -17.32 -8.99 -7.05
CA MET A 1 -16.95 -7.64 -7.52
C MET A 1 -15.76 -7.18 -6.68
N TYR A 2 -14.51 -7.30 -7.18
CA TYR A 2 -13.33 -6.85 -6.43
C TYR A 2 -13.28 -5.32 -6.49
N THR A 3 -13.51 -4.65 -5.36
CA THR A 3 -13.28 -3.21 -5.24
C THR A 3 -11.78 -3.00 -5.12
N MET A 4 -11.14 -2.68 -6.24
CA MET A 4 -9.76 -2.21 -6.25
C MET A 4 -9.69 -0.92 -5.43
N ASN A 5 -8.83 -0.88 -4.40
CA ASN A 5 -8.51 0.37 -3.72
C ASN A 5 -7.31 1.02 -4.41
N PRO A 6 -7.52 2.02 -5.28
CA PRO A 6 -6.40 2.69 -5.94
C PRO A 6 -5.56 3.45 -4.90
N ALA A 7 -4.31 3.70 -5.23
CA ALA A 7 -3.53 4.72 -4.56
C ALA A 7 -4.21 6.07 -4.81
N TYR A 8 -4.36 6.85 -3.74
CA TYR A 8 -5.08 8.12 -3.74
C TYR A 8 -4.21 9.23 -3.16
N MET A 9 -4.66 10.46 -3.35
CA MET A 9 -4.15 11.63 -2.62
C MET A 9 -5.26 12.12 -1.70
N GLN A 10 -4.91 12.44 -0.46
CA GLN A 10 -5.85 12.98 0.52
C GLN A 10 -5.26 14.24 1.14
N ILE A 11 -6.08 15.27 1.26
CA ILE A 11 -5.79 16.45 2.08
C ILE A 11 -6.70 16.44 3.30
N MET A 12 -6.14 16.76 4.46
CA MET A 12 -6.87 16.93 5.70
C MET A 12 -6.46 18.26 6.32
N PHE A 13 -7.44 19.08 6.63
CA PHE A 13 -7.24 20.32 7.38
C PHE A 13 -7.57 20.07 8.84
N LYS A 14 -6.61 20.36 9.70
CA LYS A 14 -6.76 20.26 11.15
C LYS A 14 -5.95 21.37 11.81
N PRO A 15 -6.53 22.09 12.79
CA PRO A 15 -5.80 23.13 13.51
C PRO A 15 -4.65 22.55 14.33
N ARG A 16 -3.77 23.42 14.83
CA ARG A 16 -2.59 23.09 15.65
C ARG A 16 -1.43 22.48 14.85
N GLY A 17 -1.31 22.85 13.57
CA GLY A 17 -0.25 22.35 12.68
C GLY A 17 -0.40 20.87 12.33
N GLU A 18 -1.63 20.36 12.40
CA GLU A 18 -1.94 18.95 12.11
C GLU A 18 -2.56 18.77 10.72
N SER A 19 -2.53 19.83 9.88
CA SER A 19 -2.95 19.76 8.49
C SER A 19 -1.95 18.96 7.66
N ILE A 20 -2.44 18.09 6.78
CA ILE A 20 -1.59 17.19 5.99
C ILE A 20 -2.07 17.06 4.54
N ILE A 21 -1.11 16.78 3.66
CA ILE A 21 -1.36 16.07 2.40
C ILE A 21 -0.65 14.72 2.46
N ALA A 22 -1.38 13.67 2.11
CA ALA A 22 -0.88 12.31 2.03
C ALA A 22 -1.14 11.74 0.63
N ALA A 23 -0.29 10.82 0.18
CA ALA A 23 -0.60 10.01 -0.99
C ALA A 23 0.01 8.63 -0.96
N GLY A 24 -0.57 7.75 -1.77
CA GLY A 24 -0.12 6.39 -1.97
C GLY A 24 -1.19 5.39 -1.58
N THR A 25 -0.77 4.24 -1.06
CA THR A 25 -1.67 3.18 -0.57
C THR A 25 -1.31 2.81 0.86
N TRP A 26 -2.31 2.90 1.74
CA TRP A 26 -2.20 2.55 3.15
C TRP A 26 -3.00 1.28 3.41
N CYS A 27 -2.33 0.25 3.93
CA CYS A 27 -2.91 -1.08 4.15
C CYS A 27 -3.78 -1.55 2.96
N PRO A 28 -3.22 -1.66 1.73
CA PRO A 28 -3.95 -2.22 0.59
C PRO A 28 -4.47 -3.62 0.90
N GLY A 29 -5.49 -4.04 0.13
CA GLY A 29 -5.99 -5.40 0.19
C GLY A 29 -4.90 -6.44 -0.13
N ARG A 30 -5.17 -7.69 0.26
CA ARG A 30 -4.22 -8.80 0.09
C ARG A 30 -3.78 -8.98 -1.37
N ALA A 31 -4.71 -8.83 -2.31
CA ALA A 31 -4.45 -8.99 -3.74
C ALA A 31 -3.56 -7.86 -4.28
N GLU A 32 -3.87 -6.61 -3.94
CA GLU A 32 -3.11 -5.44 -4.37
C GLU A 32 -1.68 -5.46 -3.81
N LEU A 33 -1.52 -5.82 -2.54
CA LEU A 33 -0.19 -5.95 -1.92
C LEU A 33 0.63 -7.08 -2.56
N ALA A 34 -0.02 -8.19 -2.92
CA ALA A 34 0.64 -9.28 -3.65
C ALA A 34 1.10 -8.80 -5.03
N ASN A 35 0.24 -8.10 -5.77
CA ASN A 35 0.58 -7.53 -7.08
C ASN A 35 1.73 -6.52 -6.99
N LEU A 36 1.73 -5.64 -5.99
CA LEU A 36 2.83 -4.71 -5.73
C LEU A 36 4.14 -5.46 -5.53
N ARG A 37 4.15 -6.49 -4.66
CA ARG A 37 5.36 -7.28 -4.40
C ARG A 37 5.85 -8.04 -5.63
N THR A 38 4.95 -8.60 -6.43
CA THR A 38 5.30 -9.27 -7.69
C THR A 38 5.90 -8.29 -8.69
N ASN A 39 5.27 -7.12 -8.87
CA ASN A 39 5.79 -6.08 -9.76
C ASN A 39 7.14 -5.54 -9.29
N ILE A 40 7.35 -5.35 -7.98
CA ILE A 40 8.64 -4.92 -7.43
C ILE A 40 9.73 -5.98 -7.66
N GLN A 41 9.41 -7.28 -7.46
CA GLN A 41 10.34 -8.38 -7.76
C GLN A 41 10.73 -8.43 -9.24
N ASN A 42 9.77 -8.17 -10.14
CA ASN A 42 10.02 -8.14 -11.58
C ASN A 42 10.83 -6.89 -11.98
N SER A 43 10.46 -5.71 -11.48
CA SER A 43 11.17 -4.46 -11.73
C SER A 43 10.77 -3.36 -10.74
N SER A 44 11.70 -2.95 -9.90
CA SER A 44 11.57 -1.81 -8.99
C SER A 44 12.03 -0.47 -9.60
N ALA A 45 12.64 -0.50 -10.80
CA ALA A 45 13.39 0.63 -11.35
C ALA A 45 12.55 1.91 -11.49
N ARG A 46 11.29 1.78 -11.92
CA ARG A 46 10.38 2.93 -12.05
C ARG A 46 10.02 3.51 -10.69
N LEU A 47 9.69 2.66 -9.72
CA LEU A 47 9.38 3.09 -8.36
C LEU A 47 10.59 3.77 -7.73
N ARG A 48 11.78 3.15 -7.78
CA ARG A 48 13.00 3.74 -7.23
C ARG A 48 13.36 5.08 -7.90
N ARG A 49 13.16 5.22 -9.21
CA ARG A 49 13.36 6.49 -9.91
C ARG A 49 12.46 7.60 -9.36
N VAL A 50 11.19 7.30 -9.11
CA VAL A 50 10.26 8.27 -8.53
C VAL A 50 10.67 8.63 -7.11
N LEU A 51 10.98 7.64 -6.26
CA LEU A 51 11.39 7.87 -4.87
C LEU A 51 12.73 8.62 -4.76
N SER A 52 13.60 8.50 -5.78
CA SER A 52 14.91 9.16 -5.83
C SER A 52 14.89 10.52 -6.54
N ALA A 53 13.72 10.98 -7.03
CA ALA A 53 13.64 12.27 -7.69
C ALA A 53 14.00 13.40 -6.70
N PRO A 54 14.84 14.38 -7.06
CA PRO A 54 15.33 15.39 -6.11
C PRO A 54 14.22 16.11 -5.35
N ALA A 55 13.18 16.56 -6.06
CA ALA A 55 12.03 17.23 -5.44
C ALA A 55 11.19 16.28 -4.55
N PHE A 56 11.17 14.98 -4.85
CA PHE A 56 10.52 13.99 -3.99
C PHE A 56 11.32 13.79 -2.71
N VAL A 57 12.63 13.65 -2.82
CA VAL A 57 13.55 13.49 -1.68
C VAL A 57 13.56 14.72 -0.78
N GLU A 58 13.47 15.91 -1.35
CA GLU A 58 13.38 17.17 -0.60
C GLU A 58 12.18 17.21 0.36
N HIS A 59 11.02 16.73 -0.08
CA HIS A 59 9.80 16.78 0.74
C HIS A 59 9.53 15.53 1.57
N PHE A 60 9.97 14.35 1.11
CA PHE A 60 9.62 13.07 1.73
C PHE A 60 10.84 12.31 2.28
N GLY A 61 12.07 12.76 2.01
CA GLY A 61 13.30 12.13 2.47
C GLY A 61 13.86 11.07 1.53
N ALA A 62 15.03 10.54 1.88
CA ALA A 62 15.79 9.62 1.02
C ALA A 62 15.03 8.29 0.78
N PRO A 63 15.18 7.67 -0.40
CA PRO A 63 14.52 6.42 -0.79
C PRO A 63 15.22 5.19 -0.19
N THR A 64 15.60 5.28 1.09
CA THR A 64 16.25 4.22 1.85
C THR A 64 15.64 4.15 3.23
N PRO A 65 15.59 2.97 3.87
CA PRO A 65 15.26 2.87 5.28
C PRO A 65 16.19 3.79 6.09
N SER A 66 15.63 4.60 7.01
CA SER A 66 16.46 5.34 7.96
C SER A 66 17.22 4.34 8.83
N ARG A 67 18.54 4.49 8.93
CA ARG A 67 19.44 3.56 9.63
C ARG A 67 19.55 3.83 11.13
N GLU A 68 18.82 4.81 11.67
CA GLU A 68 18.73 4.96 13.12
C GLU A 68 17.76 3.92 13.68
N ASP A 69 18.35 2.81 14.11
CA ASP A 69 17.78 1.70 14.85
C ASP A 69 16.59 2.10 15.75
N GLY A 70 15.38 1.68 15.38
CA GLY A 70 14.26 1.55 16.32
C GLY A 70 13.61 2.85 16.83
N GLY A 71 13.88 4.00 16.22
CA GLY A 71 13.17 5.24 16.49
C GLY A 71 11.75 5.21 15.90
N VAL A 72 10.78 4.72 16.67
CA VAL A 72 9.34 4.79 16.34
C VAL A 72 8.94 6.24 16.04
N GLY A 73 8.40 6.49 14.84
CA GLY A 73 7.41 7.57 14.68
C GLY A 73 7.44 8.37 13.38
N ALA A 74 8.56 8.41 12.63
CA ALA A 74 8.65 9.26 11.43
C ALA A 74 8.98 8.44 10.17
N ARG A 75 8.00 8.33 9.28
CA ARG A 75 8.13 7.70 7.96
C ARG A 75 9.10 8.51 7.09
N GLN A 76 10.15 7.88 6.56
CA GLN A 76 11.05 8.45 5.56
C GLN A 76 10.73 7.84 4.19
N SER A 77 10.31 8.67 3.24
CA SER A 77 9.79 8.24 1.95
C SER A 77 8.63 7.26 2.18
N VAL A 78 8.74 6.03 1.70
CA VAL A 78 7.78 4.95 1.98
C VAL A 78 8.17 4.09 3.19
N PHE A 79 9.33 4.33 3.80
CA PHE A 79 9.97 3.47 4.79
C PHE A 79 9.80 3.94 6.23
N GLY A 80 10.04 3.05 7.20
CA GLY A 80 10.16 3.37 8.63
C GLY A 80 8.83 3.48 9.37
N ALA A 81 7.77 2.88 8.85
CA ALA A 81 6.48 2.83 9.53
C ALA A 81 6.30 1.52 10.33
N ASP A 82 5.52 1.58 11.42
CA ASP A 82 5.27 0.42 12.32
C ASP A 82 4.59 -0.76 11.61
N ASP A 83 4.01 -0.50 10.43
CA ASP A 83 3.44 -1.50 9.56
C ASP A 83 4.47 -2.19 8.65
N GLU A 84 5.78 -2.04 8.84
CA GLU A 84 6.75 -2.83 8.07
C GLU A 84 6.89 -4.26 8.60
N LEU A 85 7.36 -5.16 7.72
CA LEU A 85 7.72 -6.52 8.12
C LEU A 85 9.17 -6.54 8.65
N LYS A 86 9.35 -7.16 9.82
CA LYS A 86 10.70 -7.38 10.39
C LYS A 86 11.53 -8.34 9.53
N VAL A 87 10.88 -9.36 8.96
CA VAL A 87 11.48 -10.42 8.16
C VAL A 87 11.04 -10.35 6.70
N ALA A 88 11.77 -11.03 5.82
CA ALA A 88 11.38 -11.15 4.41
C ALA A 88 9.97 -11.78 4.29
N PRO A 89 9.13 -11.31 3.35
CA PRO A 89 7.87 -11.97 3.05
C PRO A 89 8.07 -13.44 2.66
N LYS A 90 7.05 -14.27 2.89
CA LYS A 90 7.08 -15.68 2.48
C LYS A 90 7.36 -15.79 0.97
N GLY A 91 8.35 -16.60 0.59
CA GLY A 91 8.73 -16.83 -0.81
C GLY A 91 9.70 -15.81 -1.40
N VAL A 92 10.13 -14.80 -0.65
CA VAL A 92 11.13 -13.81 -1.09
C VAL A 92 12.49 -14.14 -0.48
N ASP A 93 13.53 -14.13 -1.30
CA ASP A 93 14.91 -14.31 -0.83
C ASP A 93 15.34 -13.13 0.06
N LYS A 94 16.00 -13.43 1.19
CA LYS A 94 16.43 -12.40 2.16
C LYS A 94 17.49 -11.44 1.61
N SER A 95 18.22 -11.84 0.57
CA SER A 95 19.24 -11.08 -0.13
C SER A 95 18.73 -10.35 -1.38
N HIS A 96 17.42 -10.38 -1.64
CA HIS A 96 16.83 -9.66 -2.77
C HIS A 96 17.23 -8.17 -2.74
N PRO A 97 17.67 -7.57 -3.85
CA PRO A 97 18.17 -6.19 -3.88
C PRO A 97 17.12 -5.17 -3.41
N ASP A 98 15.85 -5.47 -3.63
CA ASP A 98 14.70 -4.65 -3.20
C ASP A 98 14.00 -5.17 -1.94
N ILE A 99 14.72 -5.89 -1.07
CA ILE A 99 14.14 -6.45 0.16
C ILE A 99 13.56 -5.38 1.09
N ASP A 100 14.11 -4.17 1.06
CA ASP A 100 13.59 -2.99 1.77
C ASP A 100 12.15 -2.68 1.34
N LEU A 101 11.90 -2.55 0.04
CA LEU A 101 10.57 -2.28 -0.52
C LEU A 101 9.61 -3.45 -0.32
N LEU A 102 10.10 -4.69 -0.42
CA LEU A 102 9.26 -5.89 -0.29
C LEU A 102 8.74 -6.11 1.14
N LYS A 103 9.45 -5.58 2.14
CA LYS A 103 9.04 -5.59 3.55
C LYS A 103 7.95 -4.57 3.87
N CYS A 104 7.76 -3.53 3.06
CA CYS A 104 6.68 -2.56 3.27
C CYS A 104 5.31 -3.23 3.18
N ARG A 105 4.37 -2.80 4.05
CA ARG A 105 2.93 -3.13 3.92
C ARG A 105 2.12 -1.96 3.38
N SER A 106 2.59 -0.73 3.59
CA SER A 106 2.00 0.49 3.03
C SER A 106 3.04 1.33 2.28
N PHE A 107 2.67 1.77 1.09
CA PHE A 107 3.46 2.69 0.27
C PHE A 107 2.77 4.04 0.27
N SER A 108 2.92 4.79 1.35
CA SER A 108 2.38 6.14 1.49
C SER A 108 3.47 7.16 1.83
N VAL A 109 3.21 8.42 1.51
CA VAL A 109 4.00 9.58 1.93
C VAL A 109 3.08 10.63 2.54
N VAL A 110 3.59 11.42 3.48
CA VAL A 110 2.83 12.47 4.16
C VAL A 110 3.69 13.72 4.26
N HIS A 111 3.10 14.86 3.91
CA HIS A 111 3.65 16.18 4.18
C HIS A 111 2.72 16.92 5.14
N ARG A 112 3.31 17.54 6.18
CA ARG A 112 2.60 18.31 7.21
C ARG A 112 2.74 19.79 6.92
N PHE A 113 1.65 20.52 7.11
CA PHE A 113 1.63 21.97 7.03
C PHE A 113 1.39 22.58 8.42
N SER A 114 2.10 23.67 8.71
CA SER A 114 1.77 24.52 9.84
C SER A 114 0.47 25.30 9.58
N ASP A 115 -0.18 25.78 10.65
CA ASP A 115 -1.37 26.63 10.50
C ASP A 115 -1.05 27.92 9.73
N GLU A 116 0.16 28.46 9.88
CA GLU A 116 0.63 29.65 9.16
C GLU A 116 0.75 29.38 7.66
N GLU A 117 1.28 28.22 7.27
CA GLU A 117 1.40 27.81 5.87
C GLU A 117 0.03 27.62 5.22
N VAL A 118 -0.93 27.03 5.94
CA VAL A 118 -2.29 26.81 5.45
C VAL A 118 -3.03 28.13 5.20
N LEU A 119 -2.79 29.13 6.05
CA LEU A 119 -3.43 30.45 5.96
C LEU A 119 -2.69 31.42 5.03
N ALA A 120 -1.51 31.04 4.52
CA ALA A 120 -0.73 31.88 3.63
C ALA A 120 -1.43 32.07 2.26
N PRO A 121 -1.28 33.24 1.62
CA PRO A 121 -1.91 33.52 0.33
C PRO A 121 -1.42 32.61 -0.80
N ASP A 122 -0.22 32.03 -0.67
CA ASP A 122 0.42 31.13 -1.64
C ASP A 122 0.22 29.64 -1.33
N PHE A 123 -0.64 29.31 -0.36
CA PHE A 123 -0.85 27.93 0.08
C PHE A 123 -1.31 27.00 -1.07
N LYS A 124 -2.21 27.49 -1.93
CA LYS A 124 -2.76 26.70 -3.05
C LYS A 124 -1.68 26.35 -4.07
N GLU A 125 -0.75 27.27 -4.30
CA GLU A 125 0.39 27.11 -5.19
C GLU A 125 1.36 26.07 -4.62
N LYS A 126 1.70 26.17 -3.33
CA LYS A 126 2.53 25.18 -2.60
C LYS A 126 1.89 23.78 -2.64
N LEU A 127 0.60 23.70 -2.34
CA LEU A 127 -0.16 22.46 -2.39
C LEU A 127 -0.17 21.87 -3.80
N GLY A 128 -0.41 22.68 -4.81
CA GLY A 128 -0.38 22.26 -6.21
C GLY A 128 1.01 21.82 -6.68
N ALA A 129 2.08 22.38 -6.14
CA ALA A 129 3.45 21.93 -6.40
C ALA A 129 3.70 20.55 -5.80
N LEU A 130 3.33 20.35 -4.52
CA LEU A 130 3.42 19.04 -3.85
C LEU A 130 2.61 17.96 -4.57
N MET A 131 1.37 18.26 -4.98
CA MET A 131 0.54 17.33 -5.75
C MET A 131 1.20 16.91 -7.07
N ARG A 132 1.90 17.82 -7.76
CA ARG A 132 2.64 17.49 -8.99
C ARG A 132 3.82 16.57 -8.71
N ILE A 133 4.50 16.75 -7.58
CA ILE A 133 5.62 15.90 -7.14
C ILE A 133 5.12 14.49 -6.76
N MET A 134 3.95 14.40 -6.11
CA MET A 134 3.36 13.14 -5.66
C MET A 134 2.65 12.37 -6.78
N ARG A 135 2.27 13.03 -7.90
CA ARG A 135 1.51 12.41 -9.00
C ARG A 135 2.21 11.21 -9.63
N PRO A 136 3.51 11.28 -10.03
CA PRO A 136 4.21 10.12 -10.59
C PRO A 136 4.25 8.93 -9.64
N PHE A 137 4.31 9.17 -8.33
CA PHE A 137 4.30 8.13 -7.31
C PHE A 137 2.95 7.41 -7.26
N VAL A 138 1.85 8.17 -7.17
CA VAL A 138 0.49 7.60 -7.17
C VAL A 138 0.20 6.82 -8.45
N HIS A 139 0.55 7.38 -9.60
CA HIS A 139 0.37 6.68 -10.88
C HIS A 139 1.18 5.38 -10.93
N CYS A 140 2.44 5.41 -10.45
CA CYS A 140 3.27 4.22 -10.40
C CYS A 140 2.65 3.11 -9.54
N LEU A 141 2.15 3.45 -8.35
CA LEU A 141 1.50 2.48 -7.47
C LEU A 141 0.23 1.91 -8.08
N ASN A 142 -0.61 2.74 -8.71
CA ASN A 142 -1.82 2.28 -9.38
C ASN A 142 -1.51 1.25 -10.46
N ASP A 143 -0.52 1.51 -11.32
CA ASP A 143 -0.12 0.58 -12.38
C ASP A 143 0.42 -0.75 -11.81
N MET A 144 1.13 -0.72 -10.67
CA MET A 144 1.68 -1.92 -10.03
C MET A 144 0.64 -2.73 -9.24
N MET A 145 -0.48 -2.12 -8.85
CA MET A 145 -1.59 -2.80 -8.16
C MET A 145 -2.57 -3.45 -9.16
N THR A 146 -2.66 -2.94 -10.38
CA THR A 146 -3.46 -3.55 -11.45
C THR A 146 -2.81 -4.83 -11.98
N VAL A 147 -3.59 -5.90 -12.07
CA VAL A 147 -3.19 -7.12 -12.79
C VAL A 147 -3.21 -6.80 -14.29
N ASN A 148 -2.07 -6.95 -14.97
CA ASN A 148 -2.09 -7.10 -16.43
C ASN A 148 -2.83 -8.41 -16.71
N ALA A 149 -3.95 -8.34 -17.43
CA ALA A 149 -4.79 -9.48 -17.82
C ALA A 149 -4.11 -10.42 -18.86
N GLY A 150 -2.83 -10.72 -18.68
CA GLY A 150 -2.02 -11.54 -19.56
C GLY A 150 -0.98 -12.30 -18.76
N GLY A 151 -1.42 -13.37 -18.09
CA GLY A 151 -0.58 -14.25 -17.29
C GLY A 151 -1.41 -15.38 -16.71
N GLY A 152 -1.95 -16.23 -17.58
CA GLY A 152 -2.69 -17.42 -17.22
C GLY A 152 -1.86 -18.33 -16.31
N GLY A 153 -2.51 -18.81 -15.26
CA GLY A 153 -2.02 -19.78 -14.31
C GLY A 153 -3.23 -20.33 -13.59
N ASP A 154 -3.98 -21.17 -14.30
CA ASP A 154 -5.08 -21.96 -13.77
C ASP A 154 -4.63 -22.68 -12.49
N GLY A 155 -5.33 -22.36 -11.41
CA GLY A 155 -5.34 -23.09 -10.16
C GLY A 155 -6.78 -23.38 -9.81
N ASP A 156 -7.38 -24.25 -10.62
CA ASP A 156 -8.58 -25.01 -10.29
C ASP A 156 -8.44 -25.60 -8.88
N GLY A 157 -9.43 -25.29 -8.05
CA GLY A 157 -9.73 -25.96 -6.81
C GLY A 157 -11.21 -25.76 -6.53
N SER A 158 -12.06 -26.31 -7.41
CA SER A 158 -13.47 -26.48 -7.10
C SER A 158 -13.61 -27.34 -5.83
N GLY A 159 -14.33 -26.81 -4.86
CA GLY A 159 -14.78 -27.53 -3.67
C GLY A 159 -16.04 -26.84 -3.16
N SER A 160 -17.12 -27.01 -3.91
CA SER A 160 -18.46 -26.82 -3.37
C SER A 160 -18.79 -28.07 -2.57
N ASP A 161 -19.02 -27.92 -1.28
CA ASP A 161 -19.91 -28.84 -0.56
C ASP A 161 -20.96 -27.98 0.13
N GLY A 162 -22.21 -28.24 -0.26
CA GLY A 162 -23.41 -27.63 0.29
C GLY A 162 -23.72 -28.16 1.70
N PRO A 163 -24.81 -27.70 2.32
CA PRO A 163 -25.21 -28.15 3.64
C PRO A 163 -25.72 -29.60 3.58
N ASP A 164 -25.19 -30.46 4.45
CA ASP A 164 -25.74 -31.79 4.72
C ASP A 164 -27.14 -31.67 5.34
N GLU A 165 -28.16 -32.03 4.55
CA GLU A 165 -29.42 -32.55 5.05
C GLU A 165 -29.28 -34.08 5.08
N GLU A 166 -29.27 -34.68 6.27
CA GLU A 166 -29.51 -36.11 6.46
C GLU A 166 -30.89 -36.26 7.10
N ASP A 167 -31.87 -36.59 6.26
CA ASP A 167 -33.05 -37.36 6.62
C ASP A 167 -32.63 -38.83 6.82
N GLU A 168 -33.06 -39.47 7.91
CA GLU A 168 -33.36 -40.90 7.89
C GLU A 168 -34.64 -41.18 8.70
N ASP A 169 -35.65 -41.64 7.96
CA ASP A 169 -36.91 -42.26 8.36
C ASP A 169 -36.67 -43.58 9.13
N GLU A 170 -37.58 -44.00 10.01
CA GLU A 170 -38.44 -45.21 9.94
C GLU A 170 -38.56 -45.69 11.41
N ASP A 171 -39.64 -46.23 11.98
CA ASP A 171 -40.83 -46.87 11.46
C ASP A 171 -41.90 -46.97 12.59
N ALA A 172 -43.09 -47.38 12.18
CA ALA A 172 -44.32 -47.62 12.94
C ALA A 172 -44.26 -48.70 14.04
N ASP A 173 -45.21 -48.62 14.98
CA ASP A 173 -46.16 -49.70 15.43
C ASP A 173 -46.73 -49.35 16.83
N GLU A 174 -48.03 -49.04 16.93
CA GLU A 174 -49.16 -49.91 17.37
C GLU A 174 -49.47 -49.87 18.90
N ASP A 175 -50.73 -49.53 19.18
CA ASP A 175 -51.63 -49.97 20.26
C ASP A 175 -51.24 -49.87 21.77
N GLU A 176 -51.91 -48.96 22.49
CA GLU A 176 -53.01 -49.24 23.47
C GLU A 176 -53.57 -47.95 24.11
#